data_AF-A0A7W6D5E8-F1
#
_entry.id   AF-A0A7W6D5E8-F1
#
_cell.length_a   1.000
_cell.length_b   1.000
_cell.length_c   1.000
_cell.angle_alpha   90.00
_cell.angle_beta   90.00
_cell.angle_gamma   90.00
#
_symmetry.space_group_name_H-M   'P 1'
#
loop_
_entity.id
_entity.type
_entity.pdbx_description
1 polymer ?
#
loop_
_entity_poly.entity_id
_entity_poly.type
_entity_poly.pdbx_seq_one_letter_code
_entity_poly.pdbx_strand_id
1 'polypeptide(L)'
;MSAASATARPTTSTAPIPFPIARRTRVVRRCAAELEALHGEPALVYWRSECRKLAEELLSLGCDDAEMRLQVLDFQDEVQAELQRRQEARSLQENAGTA
;
A
#
# COMPACT_ATOMS: atom_id res chain seq x y z
N MET A 1 -44.79 21.84 30.98
CA MET A 1 -43.69 22.61 31.59
C MET A 1 -42.44 21.75 31.59
N SER A 2 -41.37 22.32 31.00
CA SER A 2 -39.93 21.99 31.06
C SER A 2 -39.40 20.57 30.81
N ALA A 3 -38.64 20.51 29.72
CA ALA A 3 -37.75 19.44 29.28
C ALA A 3 -36.52 19.30 30.21
N ALA A 4 -36.11 18.06 30.46
CA ALA A 4 -34.83 17.72 31.04
C ALA A 4 -33.84 17.34 29.92
N SER A 5 -32.75 18.09 29.89
CA SER A 5 -31.67 18.09 28.94
C SER A 5 -30.98 16.73 28.78
N ALA A 6 -30.65 16.39 27.53
CA ALA A 6 -29.53 15.52 27.22
C ALA A 6 -28.85 16.05 25.95
N THR A 7 -28.10 17.15 26.09
CA THR A 7 -27.17 17.58 25.05
C THR A 7 -26.02 16.60 25.02
N ALA A 8 -26.13 15.58 24.17
CA ALA A 8 -25.01 14.73 23.81
C ALA A 8 -23.96 15.60 23.10
N ARG A 9 -22.79 15.74 23.73
CA ARG A 9 -21.66 16.46 23.17
C ARG A 9 -21.05 15.57 22.08
N PRO A 10 -20.94 16.01 20.81
CA PRO A 10 -20.24 15.23 19.81
C PRO A 10 -18.76 15.16 20.21
N THR A 11 -18.31 13.97 20.58
CA THR A 11 -16.90 13.68 20.76
C THR A 11 -16.26 13.72 19.38
N THR A 12 -15.54 14.79 19.08
CA THR A 12 -14.67 14.86 17.90
C THR A 12 -13.64 13.74 18.04
N SER A 13 -13.93 12.61 17.40
CA SER A 13 -12.98 11.54 17.20
C SER A 13 -11.91 12.11 16.27
N THR A 14 -10.81 12.60 16.84
CA THR A 14 -9.56 12.83 16.13
C THR A 14 -9.11 11.48 15.59
N ALA A 15 -9.61 11.12 14.41
CA ALA A 15 -9.06 10.01 13.66
C ALA A 15 -7.62 10.42 13.32
N PRO A 16 -6.60 9.62 13.68
CA PRO A 16 -5.25 9.89 13.21
C PRO A 16 -5.32 9.94 11.69
N ILE A 17 -4.93 11.08 11.10
CA ILE A 17 -4.64 11.13 9.66
C ILE A 17 -3.63 10.01 9.45
N PRO A 18 -3.90 8.99 8.62
CA PRO A 18 -2.90 7.99 8.34
C PRO A 18 -1.84 8.65 7.46
N PHE A 19 -0.93 9.34 8.15
CA PHE A 19 0.34 9.85 7.68
C PHE A 19 1.12 8.65 7.10
N PRO A 20 2.07 8.87 6.19
CA PRO A 20 2.34 8.26 4.86
C PRO A 20 2.14 6.74 4.65
N ILE A 21 1.88 5.93 5.67
CA ILE A 21 1.62 4.50 5.57
C ILE A 21 0.39 4.19 4.72
N ALA A 22 -0.75 4.88 4.87
CA ALA A 22 -1.91 4.60 4.00
C ALA A 22 -1.65 4.97 2.53
N ARG A 23 -0.82 5.98 2.28
CA ARG A 23 -0.36 6.32 0.92
C ARG A 23 0.57 5.23 0.38
N ARG A 24 1.53 4.74 1.19
CA ARG A 24 2.38 3.59 0.84
C ARG A 24 1.56 2.34 0.56
N THR A 25 0.65 1.96 1.44
CA THR A 25 -0.24 0.80 1.24
C THR A 25 -1.09 0.91 -0.02
N ARG A 26 -1.61 2.10 -0.36
CA ARG A 26 -2.37 2.30 -1.59
C ARG A 26 -1.49 2.15 -2.84
N VAL A 27 -0.27 2.67 -2.82
CA VAL A 27 0.70 2.53 -3.91
C VAL A 27 1.09 1.06 -4.06
N VAL A 28 1.42 0.39 -2.96
CA VAL A 28 1.75 -1.04 -2.91
C VAL A 28 0.64 -1.90 -3.53
N ARG A 29 -0.62 -1.69 -3.11
CA ARG A 29 -1.78 -2.42 -3.66
C ARG A 29 -2.01 -2.16 -5.14
N ARG A 30 -1.77 -0.93 -5.60
CA ARG A 30 -1.89 -0.56 -7.01
C ARG A 30 -0.79 -1.21 -7.84
N CYS A 31 0.47 -1.12 -7.40
CA CYS A 31 1.60 -1.75 -8.07
C CYS A 31 1.43 -3.26 -8.13
N ALA A 32 0.98 -3.91 -7.05
CA ALA A 32 0.69 -5.34 -7.05
C ALA A 32 -0.42 -5.70 -8.05
N ALA A 33 -1.48 -4.90 -8.17
CA ALA A 33 -2.54 -5.13 -9.16
C ALA A 33 -2.05 -4.93 -10.61
N GLU A 34 -1.24 -3.91 -10.87
CA GLU A 34 -0.66 -3.66 -12.19
C GLU A 34 0.37 -4.75 -12.57
N LEU A 35 1.15 -5.24 -11.60
CA LEU A 35 2.04 -6.39 -11.76
C LEU A 35 1.32 -7.73 -11.91
N GLU A 36 0.14 -7.90 -11.32
CA GLU A 36 -0.71 -9.06 -11.60
C GLU A 36 -1.28 -9.03 -13.03
N ALA A 37 -1.50 -7.85 -13.59
CA ALA A 37 -2.04 -7.69 -14.95
C ALA A 37 -0.95 -7.75 -16.04
N LEU A 38 0.29 -7.36 -15.71
CA LEU A 38 1.43 -7.40 -16.61
C LEU A 38 2.24 -8.68 -16.36
N HIS A 39 2.68 -9.34 -17.44
CA HIS A 39 3.50 -10.55 -17.33
C HIS A 39 4.75 -10.46 -18.19
N GLY A 40 5.84 -11.09 -17.74
CA GLY A 40 7.11 -11.13 -18.46
C GLY A 40 7.82 -9.78 -18.51
N GLU A 41 8.44 -9.45 -19.65
CA GLU A 41 9.29 -8.27 -19.77
C GLU A 41 8.58 -6.92 -19.50
N PRO A 42 7.31 -6.71 -19.92
CA PRO A 42 6.56 -5.51 -19.56
C PRO A 42 6.42 -5.28 -18.06
N ALA A 43 6.24 -6.34 -17.27
CA ALA A 43 6.14 -6.26 -15.82
C ALA A 43 7.46 -5.82 -15.19
N LEU A 44 8.59 -6.36 -15.69
CA LEU A 44 9.92 -6.00 -15.22
C LEU A 44 10.30 -4.55 -15.58
N VAL A 45 9.91 -4.08 -16.77
CA VAL A 45 10.12 -2.68 -17.18
C VAL A 45 9.31 -1.74 -16.29
N TYR A 46 8.02 -2.05 -16.08
CA TYR A 46 7.16 -1.29 -15.18
C TYR A 46 7.75 -1.25 -13.75
N TRP A 47 8.14 -2.40 -13.22
CA TRP A 47 8.67 -2.51 -11.86
C TRP A 47 9.94 -1.68 -11.64
N ARG A 48 10.88 -1.77 -12.59
CA ARG A 48 12.10 -0.94 -12.57
C ARG A 48 11.78 0.55 -12.62
N SER A 49 10.77 0.94 -13.40
CA SER A 49 10.32 2.33 -13.49
C SER A 49 9.73 2.83 -12.16
N GLU A 50 8.87 2.04 -11.52
CA GLU A 50 8.28 2.42 -10.22
C GLU A 50 9.33 2.51 -9.10
N CYS A 51 10.28 1.56 -9.03
CA CYS A 51 11.38 1.63 -8.06
C CYS A 51 12.26 2.87 -8.30
N ARG A 52 12.51 3.21 -9.57
CA ARG A 52 13.29 4.40 -9.93
C ARG A 52 12.56 5.69 -9.55
N LYS A 53 11.25 5.80 -9.81
CA LYS A 53 10.44 6.95 -9.40
C LYS A 53 10.46 7.13 -7.89
N LEU A 54 10.32 6.04 -7.13
CA LEU A 54 10.39 6.09 -5.67
C LEU A 54 11.76 6.57 -5.19
N ALA A 55 12.84 6.07 -5.78
CA ALA A 55 14.19 6.52 -5.47
C ALA A 55 14.37 8.03 -5.76
N GLU A 56 13.92 8.49 -6.93
CA GLU A 56 13.96 9.91 -7.32
C GLU A 56 13.13 10.79 -6.38
N GLU A 57 11.92 10.35 -5.98
CA GLU A 57 11.10 11.05 -4.99
C GLU A 57 11.83 11.16 -3.64
N LEU A 58 12.42 10.07 -3.15
CA LEU A 58 13.15 10.05 -1.88
C LEU A 58 14.39 10.95 -1.91
N LEU A 59 15.17 10.90 -2.99
CA LEU A 59 16.32 11.79 -3.18
C LEU A 59 15.88 13.26 -3.26
N SER A 60 14.76 13.55 -3.93
CA SER A 60 14.22 14.92 -4.02
C SER A 60 13.78 15.48 -2.66
N LEU A 61 13.41 14.61 -1.72
CA LEU A 61 13.07 14.96 -0.35
C LEU A 61 14.31 15.18 0.53
N GLY A 62 15.52 15.00 -0.01
CA GLY A 62 16.78 15.12 0.72
C GLY A 62 17.15 13.88 1.53
N CYS A 63 16.53 12.73 1.23
CA CYS A 63 16.91 11.45 1.82
C CYS A 63 18.32 11.08 1.37
N ASP A 64 19.14 10.53 2.27
CA ASP A 64 20.47 10.07 1.91
C ASP A 64 20.40 8.77 1.08
N ASP A 65 21.49 8.44 0.37
CA ASP A 65 21.51 7.27 -0.51
C ASP A 65 21.28 5.94 0.23
N ALA A 66 21.68 5.86 1.51
CA ALA A 66 21.55 4.64 2.31
C ALA A 66 20.10 4.42 2.74
N GLU A 67 19.45 5.45 3.23
CA GLU A 67 18.07 5.48 3.65
C GLU A 67 17.11 5.39 2.46
N MET A 68 17.43 6.03 1.33
CA MET A 68 16.72 5.81 0.07
C MET A 68 16.74 4.33 -0.31
N ARG A 69 17.92 3.69 -0.31
CA ARG A 69 18.05 2.26 -0.61
C ARG A 69 17.22 1.39 0.33
N LEU A 70 17.27 1.65 1.63
CA LEU A 70 16.46 0.93 2.62
C LEU A 70 14.96 1.10 2.34
N GLN A 71 14.50 2.31 2.10
CA GLN A 71 13.08 2.56 1.82
C GLN A 71 12.61 1.93 0.50
N VAL A 72 13.48 1.85 -0.50
CA VAL A 72 13.19 1.14 -1.75
C VAL A 72 13.17 -0.37 -1.53
N LEU A 73 14.01 -0.93 -0.66
CA LEU A 73 13.93 -2.35 -0.28
C LEU A 73 12.64 -2.65 0.48
N ASP A 74 12.30 -1.86 1.49
CA ASP A 74 11.05 -2.00 2.24
C ASP A 74 9.82 -1.94 1.32
N PHE A 75 9.82 -1.01 0.36
CA PHE A 75 8.75 -0.92 -0.63
C PHE A 75 8.64 -2.17 -1.51
N GLN A 76 9.77 -2.72 -1.94
CA GLN A 76 9.78 -3.96 -2.72
C GLN A 76 9.21 -5.11 -1.90
N ASP A 77 9.62 -5.26 -0.64
CA ASP A 77 9.12 -6.31 0.27
C ASP A 77 7.62 -6.19 0.51
N GLU A 78 7.10 -4.97 0.72
CA GLU A 78 5.66 -4.73 0.87
C GLU A 78 4.86 -5.13 -0.38
N VAL A 79 5.37 -4.83 -1.59
CA VAL A 79 4.73 -5.23 -2.86
C VAL A 79 4.77 -6.74 -3.06
N GLN A 80 5.89 -7.39 -2.78
CA GLN A 80 5.99 -8.84 -2.87
C GLN A 80 5.05 -9.54 -1.87
N ALA A 81 4.97 -9.04 -0.64
CA ALA A 81 4.03 -9.58 0.36
C ALA A 81 2.56 -9.41 -0.05
N GLU A 82 2.18 -8.29 -0.69
CA GLU A 82 0.83 -8.10 -1.24
C GLU A 82 0.56 -9.03 -2.41
N LEU A 83 1.52 -9.24 -3.32
CA LEU A 83 1.40 -10.21 -4.42
C LEU A 83 1.20 -11.63 -3.89
N GLN A 84 2.01 -12.06 -2.93
CA GLN A 84 1.89 -13.37 -2.32
C GLN A 84 0.52 -13.55 -1.65
N ARG A 85 0.06 -12.57 -0.85
CA ARG A 85 -1.27 -12.62 -0.22
C ARG A 85 -2.41 -12.76 -1.24
N ARG A 86 -2.29 -12.13 -2.40
CA ARG A 86 -3.29 -12.23 -3.49
C ARG A 86 -3.28 -13.60 -4.15
N GLN A 87 -2.09 -14.16 -4.38
CA GLN A 87 -1.94 -15.51 -4.92
C GLN A 87 -2.50 -16.56 -3.95
N GLU A 88 -2.19 -16.44 -2.66
CA GLU A 88 -2.72 -17.30 -1.61
C GLU A 88 -4.25 -17.21 -1.54
N ALA A 89 -4.81 -15.99 -1.52
CA ALA A 89 -6.26 -15.78 -1.53
C ALA A 89 -6.95 -16.41 -2.76
N ARG A 90 -6.33 -16.32 -3.93
CA ARG A 90 -6.84 -16.94 -5.17
C ARG A 90 -6.82 -18.47 -5.09
N SER A 91 -5.70 -19.05 -4.64
CA SER A 91 -5.56 -20.50 -4.50
C SER A 91 -6.57 -21.10 -3.51
N LEU A 92 -6.89 -20.38 -2.43
CA LEU A 92 -7.92 -20.78 -1.46
C LEU A 92 -9.32 -20.73 -2.07
N GLN A 93 -9.63 -19.72 -2.89
CA GLN A 93 -10.90 -19.62 -3.60
C GLN A 93 -11.07 -20.74 -4.64
N GLU A 94 -10.00 -21.06 -5.39
CA GLU A 94 -9.99 -22.17 -6.35
C GLU A 94 -10.23 -23.52 -5.65
N ASN A 95 -9.55 -23.77 -4.52
CA ASN A 95 -9.75 -24.98 -3.73
C ASN A 95 -11.16 -25.07 -3.12
N ALA A 96 -11.77 -23.95 -2.72
CA ALA A 96 -13.11 -23.91 -2.14
C ALA A 96 -14.24 -24.02 -3.19
N GLY A 97 -13.98 -23.65 -4.45
CA GLY A 97 -14.94 -23.79 -5.55
C GLY A 97 -14.97 -25.17 -6.21
N THR A 98 -14.01 -26.03 -5.87
CA THR A 98 -13.84 -27.37 -6.46
C THR A 98 -14.21 -28.51 -5.49
N ALA A 99 -14.78 -28.19 -4.31
CA ALA A 99 -15.23 -29.13 -3.29
C ALA A 99 -16.74 -29.01 -3.08
#